data_AF-A0A0D2M1P3-F1
#
_entry.id   AF-A0A0D2M1P3-F1
#
_cell.length_a   1.000
_cell.length_b   1.000
_cell.length_c   1.000
_cell.angle_alpha   90.00
_cell.angle_beta   90.00
_cell.angle_gamma   90.00
#
_symmetry.space_group_name_H-M   'P 1'
#
loop_
_entity.id
_entity.type
_entity.pdbx_description
1 polymer ?
#
loop_
_entity_poly.entity_id
_entity_poly.type
_entity_poly.pdbx_seq_one_letter_code
_entity_poly.pdbx_strand_id
1 'polypeptide(L)'
;MSSQSFPENLFATNRAPSDEDHKKLVHLIGEQERRIDILTRQIANLETEKTALVEGLAPLKRAISPFRRLPDDIIRAIFVACLDRMRNPTMAHTEAPVILTRISSYTRRLALASPELW
;
A
#
# COMPACT_ATOMS: atom_id res chain seq x y z
N MET A 1 -12.82 -4.76 29.22
CA MET A 1 -13.62 -5.51 28.24
C MET A 1 -14.65 -6.27 29.04
N SER A 2 -15.83 -5.69 29.21
CA SER A 2 -16.87 -6.26 30.08
C SER A 2 -17.52 -7.42 29.33
N SER A 3 -17.22 -8.65 29.76
CA SER A 3 -17.96 -9.84 29.38
C SER A 3 -19.40 -9.66 29.86
N GLN A 4 -20.28 -9.18 28.98
CA GLN A 4 -21.72 -9.19 29.25
C GLN A 4 -22.13 -10.65 29.33
N SER A 5 -22.60 -11.08 30.51
CA SER A 5 -23.04 -12.45 30.72
C SER A 5 -24.28 -12.68 29.87
N PHE A 6 -24.12 -13.42 28.78
CA PHE A 6 -25.24 -13.97 28.05
C PHE A 6 -26.00 -14.92 28.98
N PRO A 7 -27.33 -14.94 28.95
CA PRO A 7 -28.06 -16.08 29.46
C PRO A 7 -27.73 -17.28 28.55
N GLU A 8 -26.67 -18.03 28.89
CA GLU A 8 -26.19 -19.19 28.13
C GLU A 8 -27.31 -20.23 27.88
N ASN A 9 -28.32 -20.25 28.75
CA ASN A 9 -29.47 -21.16 28.64
C ASN A 9 -30.37 -20.92 27.42
N LEU A 10 -30.36 -19.71 26.83
CA LEU A 10 -31.15 -19.36 25.63
C LEU A 10 -30.50 -19.87 24.34
N PHE A 11 -29.18 -20.06 24.35
CA PHE A 11 -28.43 -20.60 23.21
C PHE A 11 -28.16 -22.10 23.35
N ALA A 12 -28.22 -22.64 24.57
CA ALA A 12 -27.97 -24.05 24.88
C ALA A 12 -29.23 -24.93 24.87
N THR A 13 -30.44 -24.36 24.80
CA THR A 13 -31.70 -25.12 24.78
C THR A 13 -32.59 -24.73 23.61
N ASN A 14 -33.31 -25.68 23.00
CA ASN A 14 -34.30 -25.42 21.92
C ASN A 14 -35.58 -24.71 22.43
N ARG A 15 -35.52 -24.01 23.56
CA ARG A 15 -36.67 -23.32 24.15
C ARG A 15 -36.81 -21.93 23.52
N ALA A 16 -38.03 -21.58 23.10
CA ALA A 16 -38.32 -20.24 22.60
C ALA A 16 -38.04 -19.17 23.69
N PRO A 17 -37.42 -18.03 23.34
CA PRO A 17 -37.23 -16.92 24.26
C PRO A 17 -38.56 -16.38 24.79
N SER A 18 -38.58 -15.91 26.05
CA SER A 18 -39.72 -15.12 26.53
C SER A 18 -39.76 -13.75 25.84
N ASP A 19 -40.91 -13.08 25.86
CA ASP A 19 -41.04 -11.73 25.32
C ASP A 19 -40.08 -10.73 25.98
N GLU A 20 -39.72 -10.95 27.24
CA GLU A 20 -38.75 -10.13 27.96
C GLU A 20 -37.32 -10.39 27.48
N ASP A 21 -36.96 -11.65 27.27
CA ASP A 21 -35.66 -12.03 26.70
C ASP A 21 -35.51 -11.51 25.27
N HIS A 22 -36.58 -11.57 24.48
CA HIS A 22 -36.60 -11.03 23.13
C HIS A 22 -36.31 -9.52 23.12
N LYS A 23 -36.94 -8.74 24.01
CA LYS A 23 -36.68 -7.30 24.13
C LYS A 23 -35.23 -7.01 24.54
N LYS A 24 -34.68 -7.77 25.48
CA LYS A 24 -33.27 -7.64 25.90
C LYS A 24 -32.30 -7.93 24.76
N LEU A 25 -32.56 -9.00 24.00
CA LEU A 25 -31.74 -9.38 22.84
C LEU A 25 -31.80 -8.30 21.74
N VAL A 26 -32.98 -7.80 21.39
CA VAL A 26 -33.14 -6.74 20.39
C VAL A 26 -32.41 -5.45 20.81
N HIS A 27 -32.53 -5.05 22.07
CA HIS A 27 -31.81 -3.89 22.59
C HIS A 27 -30.29 -4.08 22.50
N LEU A 28 -29.80 -5.26 22.90
CA LEU A 28 -28.37 -5.58 22.88
C LEU A 28 -27.83 -5.62 21.45
N ILE A 29 -28.54 -6.25 20.52
CA ILE A 29 -28.20 -6.27 19.09
C ILE A 29 -28.06 -4.83 18.59
N GLY A 30 -29.05 -3.97 18.85
CA GLY A 30 -28.99 -2.57 18.43
C GLY A 30 -27.85 -1.76 19.09
N GLU A 31 -27.43 -2.10 20.30
CA GLU A 31 -26.22 -1.52 20.92
C GLU A 31 -24.94 -1.98 20.21
N GLN A 32 -24.81 -3.28 19.93
CA GLN A 32 -23.64 -3.83 19.24
C GLN A 32 -23.54 -3.34 17.79
N GLU A 33 -24.65 -3.27 17.06
CA GLU A 33 -24.71 -2.71 15.70
C GLU A 33 -24.25 -1.25 15.69
N ARG A 34 -24.74 -0.42 16.61
CA ARG A 34 -24.27 0.96 16.77
C ARG A 34 -22.78 1.03 17.06
N ARG A 35 -22.24 0.09 17.86
CA ARG A 35 -20.81 0.05 18.16
C ARG A 35 -19.99 -0.33 16.93
N ILE A 36 -20.46 -1.31 16.15
CA ILE A 36 -19.85 -1.70 14.87
C ILE A 36 -19.84 -0.53 13.91
N ASP A 37 -20.94 0.22 13.78
CA ASP A 37 -21.01 1.38 12.90
C ASP A 37 -20.01 2.47 13.28
N ILE A 38 -19.89 2.77 14.58
CA ILE A 38 -18.93 3.75 15.09
C ILE A 38 -17.49 3.32 14.75
N LEU A 39 -17.14 2.07 15.04
CA LEU A 39 -15.80 1.54 14.78
C LEU A 39 -15.50 1.52 13.28
N THR A 40 -16.48 1.15 12.45
CA THR A 40 -16.35 1.12 10.99
C THR A 40 -16.03 2.51 10.43
N ARG A 41 -16.72 3.55 10.92
CA ARG A 41 -16.43 4.95 10.54
C ARG A 41 -15.04 5.39 10.99
N GLN A 42 -14.63 5.00 12.20
CA GLN A 42 -13.28 5.31 12.70
C GLN A 42 -12.20 4.68 11.84
N ILE A 43 -12.36 3.40 11.46
CA ILE A 43 -11.44 2.70 10.56
C ILE A 43 -11.37 3.40 9.21
N ALA A 44 -12.52 3.77 8.63
CA ALA A 44 -12.57 4.48 7.36
C ALA A 44 -11.79 5.80 7.42
N ASN A 45 -11.99 6.60 8.47
CA ASN A 45 -11.26 7.85 8.66
C ASN A 45 -9.75 7.62 8.81
N LEU A 46 -9.34 6.64 9.62
CA LEU A 46 -7.93 6.31 9.81
C LEU A 46 -7.26 5.81 8.52
N GLU A 47 -7.96 5.04 7.70
CA GLU A 47 -7.45 4.63 6.39
C GLU A 47 -7.28 5.85 5.46
N THR A 48 -8.22 6.81 5.46
CA THR A 48 -8.06 8.04 4.67
C THR A 48 -6.88 8.91 5.13
N GLU A 49 -6.64 8.99 6.44
CA GLU A 49 -5.49 9.73 6.98
C GLU A 49 -4.18 9.03 6.62
N LYS A 50 -4.15 7.70 6.76
CA LYS A 50 -3.00 6.87 6.39
C LYS A 50 -2.68 7.00 4.89
N THR A 51 -3.67 6.96 4.00
CA THR A 51 -3.42 7.13 2.56
C THR A 51 -2.85 8.51 2.26
N ALA A 52 -3.42 9.57 2.85
CA ALA A 52 -2.91 10.93 2.69
C ALA A 52 -1.46 11.08 3.17
N LEU A 53 -1.11 10.47 4.31
CA LEU A 53 0.27 10.47 4.82
C LEU A 53 1.23 9.69 3.91
N VAL A 54 0.82 8.52 3.41
CA VAL A 54 1.64 7.71 2.49
C VAL A 54 1.90 8.47 1.18
N GLU A 55 0.87 9.11 0.63
CA GLU A 55 0.98 9.94 -0.57
C GLU A 55 1.88 11.16 -0.34
N GLY A 56 1.74 11.83 0.81
CA GLY A 56 2.61 12.94 1.21
C GLY A 56 4.08 12.55 1.43
N LEU A 57 4.34 11.33 1.90
CA LEU A 57 5.71 10.82 2.08
C LEU A 57 6.38 10.40 0.75
N ALA A 58 5.61 10.03 -0.27
CA ALA A 58 6.16 9.57 -1.55
C ALA A 58 7.15 10.55 -2.22
N PRO A 59 6.86 11.87 -2.37
CA PRO A 59 7.81 12.82 -2.93
C PRO A 59 9.05 13.01 -2.04
N LEU A 60 8.89 13.00 -0.71
CA LEU A 60 10.00 13.12 0.24
C LEU A 60 10.96 11.92 0.13
N LYS A 61 10.42 10.69 0.16
CA LYS A 61 11.18 9.46 -0.06
C LYS A 61 11.89 9.46 -1.41
N ARG A 62 11.23 9.94 -2.46
CA ARG A 62 11.83 10.09 -3.80
C ARG A 62 12.97 11.10 -3.80
N ALA A 63 12.86 12.19 -3.05
CA ALA A 63 13.88 13.23 -2.95
C ALA A 63 15.15 12.74 -2.24
N ILE A 64 14.99 11.94 -1.17
CA ILE A 64 16.12 11.37 -0.41
C ILE A 64 16.62 10.03 -0.94
N SER A 65 16.10 9.56 -2.08
CA SER A 65 16.49 8.29 -2.68
C SER A 65 18.02 8.20 -2.83
N PRO A 66 18.67 7.13 -2.33
CA PRO A 66 20.12 6.96 -2.45
C PRO A 66 20.63 7.07 -3.88
N PHE A 67 19.82 6.66 -4.85
CA PHE A 67 20.14 6.74 -6.27
C PHE A 67 20.41 8.19 -6.73
N ARG A 68 19.75 9.20 -6.14
CA ARG A 68 19.97 10.62 -6.48
C ARG A 68 21.28 11.18 -5.92
N ARG A 69 21.95 10.46 -5.02
CA ARG A 69 23.23 10.85 -4.43
C ARG A 69 24.43 10.21 -5.11
N LEU A 70 24.18 9.28 -6.04
CA LEU A 70 25.25 8.62 -6.78
C LEU A 70 25.87 9.61 -7.76
N PRO A 71 27.21 9.66 -7.85
CA PRO A 71 27.91 10.34 -8.93
C PRO A 71 27.49 9.82 -10.31
N ASP A 72 27.54 10.70 -11.32
CA ASP A 72 27.12 10.39 -12.70
C ASP A 72 27.86 9.17 -13.27
N ASP A 73 29.15 9.02 -13.02
CA ASP A 73 29.99 7.89 -13.47
C ASP A 73 29.54 6.55 -12.86
N ILE A 74 29.18 6.54 -11.57
CA ILE A 74 28.65 5.34 -10.91
C ILE A 74 27.30 4.95 -11.52
N ILE A 75 26.43 5.91 -11.82
CA ILE A 75 25.14 5.61 -12.46
C ILE A 75 25.34 5.08 -13.88
N ARG A 76 26.28 5.63 -14.66
CA ARG A 76 26.63 5.11 -15.98
C ARG A 76 27.15 3.68 -15.90
N ALA A 77 28.03 3.38 -14.95
CA ALA A 77 28.53 2.02 -14.73
C ALA A 77 27.39 1.03 -14.41
N ILE A 78 26.42 1.45 -13.58
CA ILE A 78 25.20 0.67 -13.33
C ILE A 78 24.40 0.46 -14.63
N PHE A 79 24.22 1.49 -15.44
CA PHE A 79 23.49 1.39 -16.71
C PHE A 79 24.15 0.41 -17.69
N VAL A 80 25.47 0.46 -17.83
CA VAL A 80 26.23 -0.49 -18.67
C VAL A 80 26.07 -1.91 -18.14
N ALA A 81 26.09 -2.09 -16.82
CA ALA A 81 25.88 -3.41 -16.20
C ALA A 81 24.47 -3.98 -16.40
N CYS A 82 23.49 -3.14 -16.76
CA CYS A 82 22.13 -3.57 -17.11
C CYS A 82 21.99 -4.02 -18.58
N LEU A 83 23.01 -3.83 -19.43
CA LEU A 83 22.95 -4.28 -20.81
C LEU A 83 23.02 -5.81 -20.90
N ASP A 84 22.34 -6.35 -21.90
CA ASP A 84 22.48 -7.76 -22.26
C ASP A 84 23.91 -8.00 -22.76
N ARG A 85 24.58 -9.02 -22.20
CA ARG A 85 25.98 -9.34 -22.55
C ARG A 85 26.08 -10.21 -23.80
N MET A 86 24.99 -10.82 -24.23
CA MET A 86 24.98 -11.82 -25.31
C MET A 86 24.59 -11.23 -26.66
N ARG A 87 24.04 -10.01 -26.68
CA ARG A 87 23.56 -9.34 -27.89
C ARG A 87 23.65 -7.83 -27.77
N ASN A 88 23.66 -7.18 -28.92
CA ASN A 88 23.59 -5.72 -28.98
C ASN A 88 22.24 -5.22 -28.45
N PRO A 89 22.20 -4.03 -27.83
CA PRO A 89 20.95 -3.46 -27.34
C PRO A 89 19.97 -3.21 -28.48
N THR A 90 18.67 -3.43 -28.24
CA THR A 90 17.63 -3.05 -29.21
C THR A 90 16.94 -1.76 -28.78
N MET A 91 16.22 -1.14 -29.72
CA MET A 91 15.40 0.05 -29.44
C MET A 91 14.07 -0.26 -28.75
N ALA A 92 13.90 -1.47 -28.20
CA ALA A 92 12.68 -1.86 -27.52
C ALA A 92 12.54 -1.15 -26.17
N HIS A 93 11.36 -0.58 -25.94
CA HIS A 93 11.05 0.25 -24.77
C HIS A 93 11.03 -0.49 -23.42
N THR A 94 11.19 -1.81 -23.46
CA THR A 94 11.18 -2.74 -22.32
C THR A 94 12.57 -3.19 -21.90
N GLU A 95 13.62 -2.83 -22.63
CA GLU A 95 15.00 -3.25 -22.32
C GLU A 95 15.97 -2.07 -22.29
N ALA A 96 17.15 -2.30 -21.69
CA ALA A 96 18.23 -1.33 -21.68
C ALA A 96 18.85 -1.22 -23.09
N PRO A 97 19.26 -0.01 -23.52
CA PRO A 97 19.28 1.23 -22.74
C PRO A 97 17.96 2.00 -22.71
N VAL A 98 16.99 1.67 -23.58
CA VAL A 98 15.79 2.49 -23.79
C VAL A 98 14.96 2.64 -22.52
N ILE A 99 14.77 1.57 -21.73
CA ILE A 99 14.00 1.64 -20.49
C ILE A 99 14.61 2.62 -19.46
N LEU A 100 15.95 2.75 -19.44
CA LEU A 100 16.67 3.64 -18.52
C LEU A 100 16.37 5.12 -18.81
N THR A 101 16.10 5.45 -20.08
CA THR A 101 15.68 6.78 -20.52
C THR A 101 14.24 7.15 -20.09
N ARG A 102 13.48 6.19 -19.56
CA ARG A 102 12.06 6.38 -19.19
C ARG A 102 11.84 6.52 -17.68
N ILE A 103 12.87 6.30 -16.86
CA ILE A 103 12.77 6.36 -15.40
C ILE A 103 12.58 7.79 -14.90
N SER A 104 13.40 8.74 -15.38
CA SER A 104 13.33 10.15 -14.99
C SER A 104 13.99 11.05 -16.05
N SER A 105 13.81 12.37 -15.94
CA SER A 105 14.51 13.34 -16.79
C SER A 105 16.03 13.29 -16.60
N TYR A 106 16.50 13.08 -15.36
CA TYR A 106 17.93 12.98 -15.06
C TYR A 106 18.56 11.74 -15.67
N THR A 107 17.98 10.56 -15.45
CA THR A 107 18.48 9.30 -16.04
C THR A 107 18.42 9.32 -17.58
N ARG A 108 17.39 9.96 -18.16
CA ARG A 108 17.30 10.18 -19.61
C ARG A 108 18.49 10.96 -20.15
N ARG A 109 18.79 12.12 -19.55
CA ARG A 109 19.94 12.92 -19.98
C ARG A 109 21.24 12.13 -19.88
N LEU A 110 21.43 11.41 -18.77
CA LEU A 110 22.63 10.63 -18.55
C LEU A 110 22.78 9.49 -19.56
N ALA A 111 21.71 8.71 -19.79
CA ALA A 111 21.72 7.59 -20.73
C ALA A 111 21.94 8.05 -22.19
N LEU A 112 21.34 9.16 -22.60
CA LEU A 112 21.56 9.72 -23.94
C LEU A 112 22.97 10.34 -24.10
N ALA A 113 23.60 10.76 -23.01
CA ALA A 113 24.96 11.31 -22.99
C ALA A 113 26.06 10.25 -22.75
N SER A 114 25.71 8.96 -22.78
CA SER A 114 26.63 7.84 -22.54
C SER A 114 26.67 6.97 -23.80
N PRO A 115 27.61 7.24 -24.74
CA PRO A 115 27.73 6.50 -26.00
C PRO A 115 27.88 4.99 -25.80
N GLU A 116 28.50 4.55 -24.71
CA GLU A 116 28.71 3.14 -24.36
C GLU A 116 27.43 2.32 -24.14
N LEU A 117 26.26 2.98 -24.10
CA LEU A 117 24.96 2.34 -23.94
C LEU A 117 24.29 1.94 -25.27
N TRP A 118 24.76 2.47 -26.40
CA TRP A 118 24.13 2.37 -27.72
C TRP A 118 25.04 1.65 -28.71
#